data_AF-A0A846DHN2-F1
#
_entry.id   AF-A0A846DHN2-F1
#
_cell.length_a   1.000
_cell.length_b   1.000
_cell.length_c   1.000
_cell.angle_alpha   90.00
_cell.angle_beta   90.00
_cell.angle_gamma   90.00
#
_symmetry.space_group_name_H-M   'P 1'
#
loop_
_entity.id
_entity.type
_entity.pdbx_description
1 polymer ?
#
loop_
_entity_poly.entity_id
_entity_poly.type
_entity_poly.pdbx_seq_one_letter_code
_entity_poly.pdbx_strand_id
1 'polypeptide(L)'
;MLREVSEQGSPMQRERALSALVESGQFRGVRQELADFSTRPSSREPGAAKQRVICHADYQTRLPGHQVRGEGDPATGDTAVDEAYDGSGATFDLYRDIYERNSIDDRG
;
A
#
# COMPACT_ATOMS: atom_id res chain seq x y z
N MET A 1 -17.83 -0.20 10.56
CA MET A 1 -18.11 -1.08 9.41
C MET A 1 -17.85 -2.55 9.73
N LEU A 2 -16.59 -3.05 9.77
CA LEU A 2 -16.34 -4.50 9.95
C LEU A 2 -16.84 -5.09 11.29
N ARG A 3 -16.86 -4.29 12.38
CA ARG A 3 -17.47 -4.71 13.65
C ARG A 3 -18.95 -5.06 13.46
N GLU A 4 -19.70 -4.20 12.77
CA GLU A 4 -21.10 -4.44 12.44
C GLU A 4 -21.28 -5.73 11.62
N VAL A 5 -20.43 -5.94 10.62
CA VAL A 5 -20.45 -7.15 9.78
C VAL A 5 -20.16 -8.40 10.62
N SER A 6 -19.26 -8.32 11.60
CA SER A 6 -18.96 -9.43 12.51
C SER A 6 -20.12 -9.79 13.45
N GLU A 7 -21.00 -8.84 13.74
CA GLU A 7 -22.14 -9.03 14.65
C GLU A 7 -23.41 -9.44 13.90
N GLN A 8 -23.64 -8.91 12.70
CA GLN A 8 -24.91 -9.05 11.96
C GLN A 8 -24.80 -9.82 10.64
N GLY A 9 -23.60 -10.08 10.12
CA GLY A 9 -23.41 -10.77 8.83
C GLY A 9 -23.84 -12.24 8.85
N SER A 10 -23.85 -12.87 7.67
CA SER A 10 -23.90 -14.33 7.53
C SER A 10 -22.68 -15.00 8.19
N PRO A 11 -22.70 -16.32 8.49
CA PRO A 11 -21.57 -17.00 9.13
C PRO A 11 -20.22 -16.76 8.43
N MET A 12 -20.18 -16.89 7.10
CA MET A 12 -18.97 -16.63 6.30
C MET A 12 -18.51 -15.17 6.38
N GLN A 13 -19.44 -14.22 6.34
CA GLN A 13 -19.10 -12.79 6.46
C GLN A 13 -18.55 -12.46 7.85
N ARG A 14 -19.12 -13.04 8.91
CA ARG A 14 -18.64 -12.85 10.28
C ARG A 14 -17.23 -13.37 10.44
N GLU A 15 -16.95 -14.58 9.96
CA GLU A 15 -15.62 -15.17 10.00
C GLU A 15 -14.59 -14.29 9.31
N ARG A 16 -14.86 -13.87 8.05
CA ARG A 16 -13.95 -13.01 7.29
C ARG A 16 -13.76 -11.65 7.94
N ALA A 17 -14.81 -11.06 8.50
CA ALA A 17 -14.73 -9.78 9.21
C ALA A 17 -13.88 -9.89 10.49
N LEU A 18 -14.02 -10.97 11.25
CA LEU A 18 -13.22 -11.21 12.46
C LEU A 18 -11.74 -11.41 12.11
N SER A 19 -11.41 -12.24 11.11
CA SER A 19 -10.02 -12.41 10.63
C SER A 19 -9.42 -11.08 10.20
N ALA A 20 -10.13 -10.31 9.37
CA ALA A 20 -9.65 -9.01 8.90
C ALA A 20 -9.45 -7.99 10.04
N LEU A 21 -10.32 -7.99 11.07
CA LEU A 21 -10.18 -7.14 12.25
C LEU A 21 -8.91 -7.46 13.05
N VAL A 22 -8.64 -8.75 13.26
CA VAL A 22 -7.44 -9.24 13.97
C VAL A 22 -6.18 -8.88 13.20
N GLU A 23 -6.10 -9.27 11.92
CA GLU A 23 -4.94 -9.00 11.06
C GLU A 23 -4.65 -7.50 10.94
N SER A 24 -5.68 -6.69 10.72
CA SER A 24 -5.54 -5.22 10.66
C SER A 24 -5.06 -4.62 11.97
N GLY A 25 -5.44 -5.22 13.11
CA GLY A 25 -4.93 -4.85 14.43
C GLY A 25 -3.43 -5.09 14.55
N GLN A 26 -2.96 -6.27 14.15
CA GLN A 26 -1.55 -6.63 14.16
C GLN A 26 -0.71 -5.70 13.28
N PHE A 27 -1.19 -5.42 12.05
CA PHE A 27 -0.48 -4.49 11.15
C PHE A 27 -0.38 -3.07 11.70
N ARG A 28 -1.40 -2.58 12.42
CA ARG A 28 -1.31 -1.26 13.08
C ARG A 28 -0.26 -1.26 14.19
N GLY A 29 -0.17 -2.33 14.98
CA GLY A 29 0.88 -2.48 16.00
C GLY A 29 2.28 -2.43 15.38
N VAL A 30 2.54 -3.25 14.36
CA VAL A 30 3.84 -3.27 13.65
C VAL A 30 4.16 -1.89 13.05
N ARG A 31 3.18 -1.19 12.47
CA ARG A 31 3.42 0.16 11.93
C ARG A 31 3.76 1.19 12.99
N GLN A 32 3.14 1.13 14.18
CA GLN A 32 3.47 2.03 15.28
C GLN A 32 4.92 1.82 15.72
N GLU A 33 5.33 0.56 15.89
CA GLU A 33 6.73 0.23 16.20
C GLU A 33 7.69 0.73 15.11
N LEU A 34 7.43 0.42 13.83
CA LEU A 34 8.28 0.85 12.73
C LEU A 34 8.34 2.37 12.56
N ALA A 35 7.25 3.09 12.82
CA ALA A 35 7.22 4.55 12.77
C ALA A 35 8.13 5.17 13.84
N ASP A 36 8.17 4.58 15.03
CA ASP A 36 9.06 5.00 16.11
C ASP A 36 10.55 4.77 15.77
N PHE A 37 10.84 3.79 14.88
CA PHE A 37 12.19 3.48 14.40
C PHE A 37 12.59 4.15 13.07
N SER A 38 11.63 4.65 12.27
CA SER A 38 11.89 5.16 10.92
C SER A 38 12.02 6.68 10.89
N THR A 39 13.23 7.16 11.19
CA THR A 39 13.64 8.56 10.98
C THR A 39 14.67 8.72 9.85
N ARG A 40 14.92 7.67 9.06
CA ARG A 40 15.95 7.72 8.01
C ARG A 40 15.42 8.51 6.81
N PRO A 41 16.03 9.66 6.46
CA PRO A 41 15.63 10.38 5.26
C PRO A 41 15.88 9.49 4.03
N SER A 42 14.89 9.43 3.13
CA SER A 42 15.11 8.93 1.78
C SER A 42 16.13 9.84 1.11
N SER A 43 17.23 9.28 0.61
CA SER A 43 18.28 10.02 -0.10
C SER A 43 17.96 10.10 -1.59
N ARG A 44 16.73 10.49 -1.94
CA ARG A 44 16.36 10.76 -3.33
C ARG A 44 16.57 12.24 -3.63
N GLU A 45 17.05 12.51 -4.83
CA GLU A 45 17.33 13.87 -5.24
C GLU A 45 16.02 14.69 -5.32
N PRO A 46 16.05 15.98 -4.94
CA PRO A 46 14.91 16.87 -5.17
C PRO A 46 14.52 16.86 -6.65
N GLY A 47 13.28 16.49 -6.96
CA GLY A 47 12.79 16.34 -8.34
C GLY A 47 12.98 14.94 -8.94
N ALA A 48 13.35 13.94 -8.14
CA ALA A 48 13.41 12.54 -8.58
C ALA A 48 12.11 12.12 -9.29
N ALA A 49 12.27 11.45 -10.43
CA ALA A 49 11.15 10.97 -11.23
C ALA A 49 10.29 9.97 -10.45
N LYS A 50 9.02 9.84 -10.86
CA LYS A 50 8.10 8.82 -10.37
C LYS A 50 8.78 7.45 -10.38
N GLN A 51 8.71 6.73 -9.26
CA GLN A 51 9.29 5.39 -9.09
C GLN A 51 8.33 4.49 -8.31
N ARG A 52 7.66 3.58 -9.01
CA ARG A 52 6.75 2.59 -8.41
C ARG A 52 7.37 1.21 -8.36
N VAL A 53 7.07 0.50 -7.29
CA VAL A 53 7.37 -0.92 -7.10
C VAL A 53 6.10 -1.58 -6.56
N ILE A 54 5.51 -2.46 -7.34
CA ILE A 54 4.31 -3.21 -6.96
C ILE A 54 4.75 -4.61 -6.56
N CYS A 55 4.32 -5.04 -5.37
CA CYS A 55 4.60 -6.36 -4.84
C CYS A 55 3.32 -7.15 -4.59
N HIS A 56 3.37 -8.45 -4.85
CA HIS A 56 2.29 -9.39 -4.54
C HIS A 56 2.63 -10.14 -3.25
N ALA A 57 1.67 -10.22 -2.33
CA ALA A 57 1.86 -10.84 -1.02
C ALA A 57 1.57 -12.36 -1.00
N ASP A 58 1.26 -12.95 -2.15
CA ASP A 58 0.97 -14.39 -2.33
C ASP A 58 -0.12 -14.92 -1.41
N TYR A 59 -1.16 -14.10 -1.18
CA TYR A 59 -2.26 -14.38 -0.25
C TYR A 59 -1.79 -14.58 1.22
N GLN A 60 -0.59 -14.09 1.54
CA GLN A 60 -0.01 -14.10 2.87
C GLN A 60 0.07 -12.68 3.44
N THR A 61 0.44 -12.60 4.72
CA THR A 61 0.62 -11.34 5.45
C THR A 61 2.09 -10.94 5.59
N ARG A 62 3.00 -11.67 4.93
CA ARG A 62 4.43 -11.38 4.92
C ARG A 62 4.75 -10.33 3.87
N LEU A 63 5.22 -9.16 4.33
CA LEU A 63 5.53 -8.01 3.46
C LEU A 63 7.05 -7.84 3.24
N PRO A 64 7.49 -7.23 2.12
CA PRO A 64 6.66 -6.69 1.04
C PRO A 64 6.12 -7.76 0.06
N GLY A 65 6.55 -9.02 0.18
CA GLY A 65 6.21 -10.07 -0.79
C GLY A 65 7.17 -10.09 -1.98
N HIS A 66 6.67 -10.50 -3.15
CA HIS A 66 7.45 -10.59 -4.41
C HIS A 66 7.15 -9.39 -5.33
N GLN A 67 8.18 -8.74 -5.87
CA GLN A 67 8.00 -7.65 -6.84
C GLN A 67 7.43 -8.18 -8.15
N VAL A 68 6.28 -7.66 -8.57
CA VAL A 68 5.56 -8.10 -9.78
C VAL A 68 5.50 -7.03 -10.88
N ARG A 69 5.77 -5.76 -10.56
CA ARG A 69 5.84 -4.68 -11.56
C ARG A 69 6.66 -3.49 -11.06
N GLY A 70 7.50 -2.91 -11.91
CA GLY A 70 8.30 -1.72 -11.64
C GLY A 70 7.96 -0.53 -12.57
N GLU A 71 8.57 0.62 -12.29
CA GLU A 71 8.44 1.82 -13.13
C GLU A 71 8.85 1.53 -14.59
N GLY A 72 8.00 1.89 -15.55
CA GLY A 72 8.22 1.61 -16.98
C GLY A 72 7.87 0.20 -17.46
N ASP A 73 7.62 -0.76 -16.57
CA ASP A 73 7.27 -2.12 -16.99
C ASP A 73 5.88 -2.20 -17.66
N PRO A 74 5.71 -3.09 -18.65
CA PRO A 74 4.42 -3.31 -19.30
C PRO A 74 3.37 -3.84 -18.31
N ALA A 75 2.09 -3.72 -18.69
CA ALA A 75 0.98 -4.30 -17.92
C ALA A 75 1.16 -5.81 -17.76
N THR A 76 0.82 -6.34 -16.59
CA THR A 76 1.01 -7.77 -16.28
C THR A 76 -0.18 -8.61 -16.72
N GLY A 77 -1.35 -7.99 -16.92
CA GLY A 77 -2.62 -8.67 -17.17
C GLY A 77 -3.34 -9.10 -15.89
N ASP A 78 -2.72 -8.89 -14.71
CA ASP A 78 -3.39 -8.99 -13.42
C ASP A 78 -4.02 -7.64 -13.08
N THR A 79 -5.35 -7.62 -12.96
CA THR A 79 -6.12 -6.40 -12.71
C THR A 79 -5.71 -5.70 -11.42
N ALA A 80 -5.44 -6.43 -10.33
CA ALA A 80 -5.09 -5.82 -9.06
C ALA A 80 -3.68 -5.21 -9.10
N VAL A 81 -2.74 -5.85 -9.80
CA VAL A 81 -1.38 -5.33 -10.00
C VAL A 81 -1.41 -4.07 -10.87
N ASP A 82 -2.18 -4.11 -11.95
CA ASP A 82 -2.28 -3.00 -12.90
C ASP A 82 -3.00 -1.79 -12.27
N GLU A 83 -4.09 -2.00 -11.52
CA GLU A 83 -4.76 -0.94 -10.76
C GLU A 83 -3.86 -0.32 -9.68
N ALA A 84 -3.07 -1.13 -8.97
CA ALA A 84 -2.11 -0.61 -7.98
C ALA A 84 -1.02 0.26 -8.64
N TYR A 85 -0.54 -0.15 -9.81
CA TYR A 85 0.46 0.60 -10.58
C TYR A 85 -0.09 1.94 -11.09
N ASP A 86 -1.29 1.93 -11.67
CA ASP A 86 -1.93 3.11 -12.24
C ASP A 86 -2.40 4.07 -11.14
N GLY A 87 -3.04 3.56 -10.10
CA GLY A 87 -3.54 4.36 -8.98
C GLY A 87 -2.43 5.05 -8.19
N SER A 88 -1.32 4.35 -7.91
CA SER A 88 -0.14 4.98 -7.29
C SER A 88 0.49 6.03 -8.20
N GLY A 89 0.48 5.80 -9.52
CA GLY A 89 0.95 6.77 -10.51
C GLY A 89 0.13 8.04 -10.55
N ALA A 90 -1.19 7.92 -10.58
CA ALA A 90 -2.12 9.05 -10.55
C ALA A 90 -2.00 9.85 -9.24
N THR A 91 -1.77 9.16 -8.12
CA THR A 91 -1.56 9.80 -6.81
C THR A 91 -0.26 10.62 -6.80
N PHE A 92 0.82 10.10 -7.38
CA PHE A 92 2.07 10.86 -7.53
C PHE A 92 1.88 12.10 -8.40
N ASP A 93 1.20 11.97 -9.55
CA ASP A 93 0.93 13.10 -10.44
C ASP A 93 0.07 14.16 -9.75
N LEU A 94 -0.94 13.77 -8.97
CA LEU A 94 -1.72 14.70 -8.14
C LEU A 94 -0.82 15.49 -7.18
N TYR A 95 0.07 14.81 -6.44
CA TYR A 95 0.98 15.48 -5.52
C TYR A 95 1.93 16.44 -6.23
N ARG A 96 2.53 16.02 -7.34
CA ARG A 96 3.48 16.83 -8.09
C ARG A 96 2.79 18.03 -8.75
N ASP A 97 1.71 17.78 -9.50
CA ASP A 97 1.16 18.75 -10.44
C ASP A 97 0.23 19.76 -9.77
N ILE A 98 -0.47 19.35 -8.70
CA ILE A 98 -1.45 20.20 -8.02
C ILE A 98 -0.90 20.77 -6.71
N TYR A 99 -0.14 19.96 -5.96
CA TYR A 99 0.36 20.35 -4.65
C TYR A 99 1.84 20.75 -4.65
N GLU A 100 2.51 20.73 -5.80
CA GLU A 100 3.94 21.00 -5.95
C GLU A 100 4.80 20.19 -4.96
N ARG A 101 4.32 18.98 -4.61
CA ARG A 101 4.91 18.11 -3.60
C ARG A 101 5.56 16.89 -4.25
N ASN A 102 6.81 16.61 -3.91
CA ASN A 102 7.52 15.44 -4.41
C ASN A 102 7.16 14.19 -3.59
N SER A 103 6.12 13.45 -3.99
CA SER A 103 5.70 12.18 -3.35
C SER A 103 5.14 12.35 -1.92
N ILE A 104 5.10 11.26 -1.16
CA ILE A 104 4.48 11.19 0.17
C ILE A 104 5.25 12.01 1.21
N ASP A 105 6.59 12.04 1.17
CA ASP A 105 7.45 12.70 2.17
C ASP A 105 8.06 14.04 1.71
N ASP A 106 7.73 14.48 0.48
CA ASP A 106 8.31 15.64 -0.21
C ASP A 106 9.79 15.48 -0.61
N ARG A 107 10.30 14.25 -0.61
CA ARG A 107 11.69 13.91 -0.90
C ARG A 107 11.85 12.76 -1.91
N GLY A 108 10.74 12.27 -2.47
CA GLY A 108 10.70 11.22 -3.50
C GLY A 108 10.34 9.85 -2.93
#